data_AF-A0A9D5LN69-F1
#
_entry.id   AF-A0A9D5LN69-F1
#
_cell.length_a   1.000
_cell.length_b   1.000
_cell.length_c   1.000
_cell.angle_alpha   90.00
_cell.angle_beta   90.00
_cell.angle_gamma   90.00
#
_symmetry.space_group_name_H-M   'P 1'
#
loop_
_entity.id
_entity.type
_entity.pdbx_description
1 polymer ?
#
loop_
_entity_poly.entity_id
_entity_poly.type
_entity_poly.pdbx_seq_one_letter_code
_entity_poly.pdbx_strand_id
1 'polypeptide(L)'
;MATYILFWNPDISSYTKERFLDDFSAGDNVGNWSFYEHDDVRTEDVFYMVRCGEGKTGIVMRGEITSACYHDSDWSPKNRRNIYYADIFPYCTINPWSDAPMLTPEILTEAIPDFNWFGGHSGRRISDEMASKLDELFYAYLDENPSMFCRGDATYTYSLEEELPEEIQEKMLARSEGSCEVCGYSYRKVFGDAVNDEYFPRIKPSILQSPGLKRLFYNICLNCYRVPDRTLAAKLLNK
;
A
#
# COMPACT_ATOMS: atom_id res chain seq x y z
N MET A 1 13.84 -7.27 -0.99
CA MET A 1 12.65 -7.64 -0.19
C MET A 1 11.82 -8.56 -1.06
N ALA A 2 11.35 -9.70 -0.52
CA ALA A 2 10.41 -10.55 -1.23
C ALA A 2 8.98 -10.02 -1.05
N THR A 3 8.09 -10.34 -2.00
CA THR A 3 6.68 -9.95 -1.93
C THR A 3 5.79 -11.18 -1.82
N TYR A 4 4.85 -11.13 -0.88
CA TYR A 4 3.92 -12.21 -0.57
C TYR A 4 2.46 -11.79 -0.79
N ILE A 5 1.67 -12.69 -1.35
CA ILE A 5 0.22 -12.54 -1.47
C ILE A 5 -0.47 -13.31 -0.36
N LEU A 6 -1.27 -12.59 0.41
CA LEU A 6 -2.13 -13.11 1.46
C LEU A 6 -3.57 -13.17 0.96
N PHE A 7 -4.30 -14.18 1.37
CA PHE A 7 -5.73 -14.31 1.06
C PHE A 7 -6.56 -14.27 2.33
N TRP A 8 -7.59 -13.45 2.31
CA TRP A 8 -8.52 -13.29 3.41
C TRP A 8 -9.95 -13.53 2.97
N ASN A 9 -10.56 -14.58 3.52
CA ASN A 9 -12.00 -14.79 3.44
C ASN A 9 -12.60 -14.56 4.84
N PRO A 10 -13.38 -13.48 5.05
CA PRO A 10 -13.94 -13.14 6.36
C PRO A 10 -14.94 -14.16 6.90
N ASP A 11 -15.56 -14.99 6.04
CA ASP A 11 -16.58 -15.96 6.45
C ASP A 11 -15.99 -17.21 7.10
N ILE A 12 -14.70 -17.46 6.86
CA ILE A 12 -14.00 -18.65 7.38
C ILE A 12 -12.76 -18.31 8.21
N SER A 13 -12.28 -17.06 8.19
CA SER A 13 -11.12 -16.59 8.94
C SER A 13 -11.47 -16.23 10.38
N SER A 14 -10.49 -16.31 11.30
CA SER A 14 -10.60 -15.71 12.64
C SER A 14 -10.64 -14.18 12.60
N TYR A 15 -10.14 -13.59 11.50
CA TYR A 15 -10.27 -12.17 11.22
C TYR A 15 -11.60 -11.93 10.51
N THR A 16 -12.68 -11.76 11.28
CA THR A 16 -14.03 -11.61 10.73
C THR A 16 -14.27 -10.21 10.16
N LYS A 17 -15.41 -10.02 9.50
CA LYS A 17 -15.87 -8.69 9.07
C LYS A 17 -15.95 -7.71 10.24
N GLU A 18 -16.55 -8.14 11.34
CA GLU A 18 -16.78 -7.29 12.52
C GLU A 18 -15.44 -6.86 13.10
N ARG A 19 -14.51 -7.80 13.27
CA ARG A 19 -13.15 -7.48 13.73
C ARG A 19 -12.43 -6.52 12.79
N PHE A 20 -12.53 -6.71 11.47
CA PHE A 20 -11.96 -5.75 10.52
C PHE A 20 -12.54 -4.35 10.72
N LEU A 21 -13.87 -4.21 10.84
CA LEU A 21 -14.50 -2.90 10.95
C LEU A 21 -14.12 -2.20 12.26
N ASP A 22 -14.03 -2.96 13.35
CA ASP A 22 -13.55 -2.47 14.64
C ASP A 22 -12.10 -1.99 14.52
N ASP A 23 -11.20 -2.85 14.04
CA ASP A 23 -9.76 -2.55 13.89
C ASP A 23 -9.54 -1.36 12.93
N PHE A 24 -10.26 -1.32 11.80
CA PHE A 24 -10.21 -0.23 10.83
C PHE A 24 -10.66 1.11 11.42
N SER A 25 -11.69 1.09 12.27
CA SER A 25 -12.21 2.30 12.94
C SER A 25 -11.29 2.79 14.07
N ALA A 26 -10.62 1.86 14.76
CA ALA A 26 -9.70 2.14 15.84
C ALA A 26 -8.29 2.53 15.35
N GLY A 27 -7.94 2.15 14.12
CA GLY A 27 -6.57 2.24 13.62
C GLY A 27 -5.67 1.12 14.16
N ASP A 28 -6.27 0.00 14.57
CA ASP A 28 -5.56 -1.18 15.08
C ASP A 28 -5.08 -2.09 13.93
N ASN A 29 -4.13 -2.97 14.26
CA ASN A 29 -3.50 -3.87 13.29
C ASN A 29 -4.09 -5.28 13.36
N VAL A 30 -4.02 -5.98 12.22
CA VAL A 30 -4.41 -7.41 12.09
C VAL A 30 -3.68 -8.31 13.12
N GLY A 31 -2.43 -7.96 13.46
CA GLY A 31 -1.53 -8.78 14.26
C GLY A 31 -0.67 -9.67 13.36
N ASN A 32 -1.09 -10.91 13.14
CA ASN A 32 -0.35 -11.89 12.36
C ASN A 32 -1.20 -12.53 11.27
N TRP A 33 -0.52 -13.22 10.34
CA TRP A 33 -1.17 -13.98 9.29
C TRP A 33 -0.45 -15.29 9.01
N SER A 34 -1.17 -16.30 8.52
CA SER A 34 -0.56 -17.58 8.18
C SER A 34 0.15 -17.54 6.82
N PHE A 35 1.36 -18.11 6.75
CA PHE A 35 2.16 -18.22 5.54
C PHE A 35 2.37 -19.68 5.15
N TYR A 36 2.02 -20.03 3.91
CA TYR A 36 2.26 -21.36 3.36
C TYR A 36 3.72 -21.53 2.95
N GLU A 37 4.31 -20.54 2.26
CA GLU A 37 5.72 -20.54 1.85
C GLU A 37 6.57 -19.83 2.91
N HIS A 38 6.61 -20.42 4.11
CA HIS A 38 7.13 -19.78 5.33
C HIS A 38 8.66 -19.75 5.48
N ASP A 39 9.39 -20.67 4.83
CA ASP A 39 10.83 -20.90 5.10
C ASP A 39 11.69 -19.65 4.88
N ASP A 40 11.33 -18.84 3.88
CA ASP A 40 12.08 -17.66 3.46
C ASP A 40 11.46 -16.34 3.89
N VAL A 41 10.36 -16.34 4.63
CA VAL A 41 9.72 -15.10 5.12
C VAL A 41 10.62 -14.42 6.15
N ARG A 42 10.90 -13.13 5.94
CA ARG A 42 11.73 -12.30 6.82
C ARG A 42 11.04 -10.98 7.15
N THR A 43 11.53 -10.32 8.19
CA THR A 43 11.19 -8.92 8.48
C THR A 43 11.57 -8.04 7.28
N GLU A 44 10.78 -6.99 7.01
CA GLU A 44 10.89 -6.07 5.86
C GLU A 44 10.44 -6.68 4.51
N ASP A 45 10.04 -7.94 4.45
CA ASP A 45 9.33 -8.45 3.27
C ASP A 45 7.97 -7.76 3.13
N VAL A 46 7.49 -7.60 1.90
CA VAL A 46 6.25 -6.89 1.59
C VAL A 46 5.10 -7.88 1.48
N PHE A 47 3.91 -7.48 1.93
CA PHE A 47 2.69 -8.24 1.68
C PHE A 47 1.60 -7.42 0.99
N TYR A 48 0.79 -8.13 0.20
CA TYR A 48 -0.50 -7.68 -0.29
C TYR A 48 -1.58 -8.65 0.17
N MET A 49 -2.65 -8.14 0.79
CA MET A 49 -3.79 -8.95 1.19
C MET A 49 -4.94 -8.78 0.23
N VAL A 50 -5.41 -9.90 -0.32
CA VAL A 50 -6.57 -9.97 -1.21
C VAL A 50 -7.76 -10.52 -0.42
N ARG A 51 -8.85 -9.73 -0.36
CA ARG A 51 -10.14 -10.25 0.12
C ARG A 51 -10.75 -11.15 -0.95
N CYS A 52 -11.13 -12.35 -0.56
CA CYS A 52 -11.85 -13.33 -1.36
C CYS A 52 -13.12 -13.81 -0.64
N GLY A 53 -13.91 -14.66 -1.30
CA GLY A 53 -15.22 -15.10 -0.81
C GLY A 53 -16.37 -14.25 -1.34
N GLU A 54 -17.50 -14.24 -0.63
CA GLU A 54 -18.71 -13.56 -1.09
C GLU A 54 -18.56 -12.02 -1.07
N GLY A 55 -19.17 -11.35 -2.06
CA GLY A 55 -19.19 -9.88 -2.16
C GLY A 55 -17.97 -9.29 -2.87
N LYS A 56 -17.60 -8.06 -2.50
CA LYS A 56 -16.57 -7.27 -3.17
C LYS A 56 -15.15 -7.81 -2.92
N THR A 57 -14.45 -8.26 -3.94
CA THR A 57 -13.11 -8.85 -3.83
C THR A 57 -12.03 -7.91 -4.35
N GLY A 58 -10.78 -8.15 -3.95
CA GLY A 58 -9.62 -7.37 -4.39
C GLY A 58 -8.62 -7.09 -3.28
N ILE A 59 -7.57 -6.33 -3.60
CA ILE A 59 -6.54 -5.92 -2.63
C ILE A 59 -7.16 -5.01 -1.58
N VAL A 60 -7.08 -5.41 -0.31
CA VAL A 60 -7.57 -4.64 0.84
C VAL A 60 -6.45 -4.11 1.73
N MET A 61 -5.25 -4.68 1.66
CA MET A 61 -4.11 -4.18 2.45
C MET A 61 -2.81 -4.32 1.68
N ARG A 62 -1.90 -3.39 1.93
CA ARG A 62 -0.47 -3.47 1.58
C ARG A 62 0.34 -3.05 2.79
N GLY A 63 1.42 -3.77 3.09
CA GLY A 63 2.27 -3.46 4.24
C GLY A 63 3.54 -4.29 4.27
N GLU A 64 4.16 -4.35 5.44
CA GLU A 64 5.36 -5.15 5.71
C GLU A 64 5.08 -6.33 6.63
N ILE A 65 5.96 -7.32 6.53
CA ILE A 65 6.10 -8.40 7.48
C ILE A 65 7.10 -7.96 8.54
N THR A 66 6.73 -8.04 9.82
CA THR A 66 7.52 -7.47 10.92
C THR A 66 8.26 -8.53 11.76
N SER A 67 8.08 -9.82 11.43
CA SER A 67 8.73 -10.93 12.11
C SER A 67 9.15 -12.03 11.13
N ALA A 68 10.16 -12.83 11.49
CA ALA A 68 10.34 -14.13 10.85
C ALA A 68 9.16 -15.07 11.14
N CYS A 69 8.90 -16.02 10.25
CA CYS A 69 7.83 -17.00 10.49
C CYS A 69 8.09 -17.84 11.75
N TYR A 70 7.05 -18.03 12.55
CA TYR A 70 7.05 -18.85 13.75
C TYR A 70 5.91 -19.87 13.72
N HIS A 71 6.14 -21.03 14.35
CA HIS A 71 5.13 -22.06 14.48
C HIS A 71 4.16 -21.70 15.60
N ASP A 72 2.86 -21.86 15.34
CA ASP A 72 1.82 -21.72 16.36
C ASP A 72 0.63 -22.63 16.05
N SER A 73 -0.26 -22.76 17.02
CA SER A 73 -1.52 -23.48 16.93
C SER A 73 -2.41 -22.98 15.78
N ASP A 74 -3.05 -23.93 15.10
CA ASP A 74 -4.07 -23.59 14.11
C ASP A 74 -5.30 -23.04 14.84
N TRP A 75 -5.65 -21.78 14.55
CA TRP A 75 -6.88 -21.19 15.07
C TRP A 75 -8.13 -21.87 14.49
N SER A 76 -8.00 -22.57 13.36
CA SER A 76 -9.13 -23.16 12.66
C SER A 76 -9.57 -24.49 13.31
N PRO A 77 -10.85 -24.88 13.17
CA PRO A 77 -11.34 -26.14 13.69
C PRO A 77 -10.72 -27.39 13.04
N LYS A 78 -9.92 -27.20 11.97
CA LYS A 78 -9.19 -28.29 11.29
C LYS A 78 -7.97 -28.77 12.08
N ASN A 79 -7.50 -27.99 13.06
CA ASN A 79 -6.38 -28.33 13.95
C ASN A 79 -5.14 -28.84 13.19
N ARG A 80 -4.73 -28.10 12.16
CA ARG A 80 -3.57 -28.42 11.33
C ARG A 80 -2.29 -28.34 12.18
N ARG A 81 -1.41 -29.33 12.02
CA ARG A 81 -0.23 -29.48 12.90
C ARG A 81 0.94 -28.57 12.56
N ASN A 82 1.04 -28.11 11.31
CA ASN A 82 2.17 -27.33 10.80
C ASN A 82 1.64 -26.03 10.19
N ILE A 83 1.31 -25.06 11.04
CA ILE A 83 0.94 -23.71 10.61
C ILE A 83 2.02 -22.76 11.10
N TYR A 84 2.42 -21.88 10.20
CA TYR A 84 3.40 -20.85 10.46
C TYR A 84 2.74 -19.50 10.26
N TYR A 85 3.02 -18.60 11.18
CA TYR A 85 2.53 -17.23 11.16
C TYR A 85 3.71 -16.29 11.10
N ALA A 86 3.49 -15.09 10.58
CA ALA A 86 4.35 -13.95 10.79
C ALA A 86 3.48 -12.75 11.16
N ASP A 87 4.00 -11.88 12.02
CA ASP A 87 3.42 -10.58 12.31
C ASP A 87 3.48 -9.70 11.07
N ILE A 88 2.41 -8.95 10.83
CA ILE A 88 2.27 -8.06 9.68
C ILE A 88 1.75 -6.68 10.10
N PHE A 89 2.22 -5.65 9.41
CA PHE A 89 1.84 -4.27 9.68
C PHE A 89 1.34 -3.61 8.39
N PRO A 90 0.02 -3.37 8.25
CA PRO A 90 -0.55 -2.68 7.09
C PRO A 90 -0.13 -1.20 7.05
N TYR A 91 0.41 -0.76 5.91
CA TYR A 91 0.65 0.65 5.63
C TYR A 91 -0.54 1.32 4.97
N CYS A 92 -1.34 0.55 4.24
CA CYS A 92 -2.58 0.99 3.60
C CYS A 92 -3.65 -0.06 3.83
N THR A 93 -4.85 0.36 4.22
CA THR A 93 -6.01 -0.51 4.41
C THR A 93 -7.21 0.09 3.70
N ILE A 94 -7.94 -0.73 2.95
CA ILE A 94 -9.13 -0.34 2.16
C ILE A 94 -10.32 -1.12 2.70
N ASN A 95 -11.41 -0.43 3.02
CA ASN A 95 -12.64 -1.05 3.51
C ASN A 95 -13.42 -1.69 2.35
N PRO A 96 -13.48 -3.03 2.24
CA PRO A 96 -14.13 -3.70 1.12
C PRO A 96 -15.67 -3.65 1.21
N TRP A 97 -16.24 -3.21 2.33
CA TRP A 97 -17.68 -2.99 2.50
C TRP A 97 -18.11 -1.54 2.26
N SER A 98 -17.17 -0.68 1.88
CA SER A 98 -17.42 0.71 1.48
C SER A 98 -17.56 0.87 -0.03
N ASP A 99 -17.70 2.12 -0.47
CA ASP A 99 -17.72 2.49 -1.89
C ASP A 99 -16.31 2.59 -2.52
N ALA A 100 -15.23 2.31 -1.76
CA ALA A 100 -13.86 2.33 -2.30
C ALA A 100 -13.72 1.48 -3.57
N PRO A 101 -13.17 2.00 -4.68
CA PRO A 101 -12.84 1.17 -5.82
C PRO A 101 -11.84 0.09 -5.40
N MET A 102 -11.87 -1.08 -6.04
CA MET A 102 -11.00 -2.21 -5.70
C MET A 102 -10.15 -2.60 -6.89
N LEU A 103 -8.88 -2.95 -6.64
CA LEU A 103 -8.10 -3.76 -7.57
C LEU A 103 -8.59 -5.20 -7.49
N THR A 104 -9.56 -5.55 -8.36
CA THR A 104 -10.24 -6.85 -8.33
C THR A 104 -9.34 -7.95 -8.91
N PRO A 105 -9.61 -9.24 -8.61
CA PRO A 105 -8.90 -10.36 -9.20
C PRO A 105 -8.86 -10.34 -10.73
N GLU A 106 -9.88 -9.83 -11.41
CA GLU A 106 -9.93 -9.71 -12.87
C GLU A 106 -8.90 -8.70 -13.37
N ILE A 107 -8.85 -7.50 -12.78
CA ILE A 107 -7.85 -6.47 -13.11
C ILE A 107 -6.44 -6.99 -12.86
N LEU A 108 -6.24 -7.68 -11.72
CA LEU A 108 -4.95 -8.25 -11.35
C LEU A 108 -4.53 -9.38 -12.30
N THR A 109 -5.47 -10.20 -12.76
CA THR A 109 -5.20 -11.28 -13.72
C THR A 109 -4.87 -10.73 -15.11
N GLU A 110 -5.48 -9.61 -15.52
CA GLU A 110 -5.13 -8.95 -16.78
C GLU A 110 -3.68 -8.43 -16.75
N ALA A 111 -3.27 -7.81 -15.64
CA ALA A 111 -1.91 -7.27 -15.49
C ALA A 111 -0.84 -8.34 -15.18
N ILE A 112 -1.20 -9.36 -14.41
CA ILE A 112 -0.30 -10.40 -13.88
C ILE A 112 -0.98 -11.77 -14.06
N PRO A 113 -1.03 -12.31 -15.30
CA PRO A 113 -1.84 -13.50 -15.63
C PRO A 113 -1.29 -14.82 -15.06
N ASP A 114 0.00 -14.86 -14.76
CA ASP A 114 0.67 -16.07 -14.28
C ASP A 114 0.39 -16.36 -12.78
N PHE A 115 -0.27 -15.43 -12.08
CA PHE A 115 -0.69 -15.62 -10.70
C PHE A 115 -2.21 -15.79 -10.58
N ASN A 116 -2.66 -16.83 -9.86
CA ASN A 116 -4.08 -17.00 -9.56
C ASN A 116 -4.52 -16.07 -8.41
N TRP A 117 -5.29 -15.03 -8.75
CA TRP A 117 -5.83 -14.01 -7.83
C TRP A 117 -7.20 -14.35 -7.22
N PHE A 118 -7.84 -15.44 -7.65
CA PHE A 118 -9.19 -15.81 -7.20
C PHE A 118 -9.21 -16.58 -5.88
N GLY A 119 -8.03 -16.87 -5.32
CA GLY A 119 -7.87 -17.54 -4.03
C GLY A 119 -6.76 -18.58 -4.05
N GLY A 120 -6.65 -19.32 -2.94
CA GLY A 120 -5.64 -20.35 -2.74
C GLY A 120 -5.14 -20.35 -1.30
N HIS A 121 -3.98 -20.95 -1.08
CA HIS A 121 -3.28 -20.83 0.19
C HIS A 121 -2.70 -19.41 0.35
N SER A 122 -2.74 -18.89 1.56
CA SER A 122 -2.18 -17.58 1.90
C SER A 122 -0.66 -17.65 2.10
N GLY A 123 0.03 -16.53 1.90
CA GLY A 123 1.49 -16.44 2.06
C GLY A 123 2.22 -17.14 0.93
N ARG A 124 1.86 -16.80 -0.30
CA ARG A 124 2.53 -17.25 -1.53
C ARG A 124 3.48 -16.17 -2.00
N ARG A 125 4.74 -16.50 -2.24
CA ARG A 125 5.71 -15.58 -2.80
C ARG A 125 5.42 -15.38 -4.29
N ILE A 126 5.61 -14.15 -4.76
CA ILE A 126 5.62 -13.82 -6.20
C ILE A 126 7.04 -13.48 -6.65
N SER A 127 7.29 -13.53 -7.96
CA SER A 127 8.59 -13.11 -8.51
C SER A 127 8.76 -11.60 -8.41
N ASP A 128 10.00 -11.13 -8.42
CA ASP A 128 10.32 -9.70 -8.37
C ASP A 128 9.70 -8.93 -9.55
N GLU A 129 9.62 -9.54 -10.74
CA GLU A 129 8.95 -8.95 -11.90
C GLU A 129 7.44 -8.74 -11.65
N MET A 130 6.77 -9.72 -11.04
CA MET A 130 5.35 -9.59 -10.68
C MET A 130 5.17 -8.55 -9.57
N ALA A 131 6.10 -8.51 -8.61
CA ALA A 131 6.08 -7.53 -7.52
C ALA A 131 6.18 -6.10 -8.06
N SER A 132 7.14 -5.82 -8.95
CA SER A 132 7.27 -4.49 -9.59
C SER A 132 6.00 -4.08 -10.33
N LYS A 133 5.38 -4.99 -11.10
CA LYS A 133 4.10 -4.72 -11.79
C LYS A 133 2.95 -4.46 -10.81
N LEU A 134 2.93 -5.19 -9.70
CA LEU A 134 1.92 -5.04 -8.66
C LEU A 134 2.05 -3.71 -7.93
N ASP A 135 3.28 -3.29 -7.61
CA ASP A 135 3.58 -1.97 -7.04
C ASP A 135 3.09 -0.86 -7.98
N GLU A 136 3.44 -0.93 -9.28
CA GLU A 136 2.97 0.04 -10.27
C GLU A 136 1.44 0.16 -10.29
N LEU A 137 0.74 -0.98 -10.38
CA LEU A 137 -0.70 -1.03 -10.42
C LEU A 137 -1.32 -0.49 -9.13
N PHE A 138 -0.78 -0.89 -7.98
CA PHE A 138 -1.27 -0.47 -6.67
C PHE A 138 -1.12 1.03 -6.45
N TYR A 139 0.07 1.59 -6.70
CA TYR A 139 0.31 3.01 -6.48
C TYR A 139 -0.39 3.89 -7.51
N ALA A 140 -0.56 3.43 -8.76
CA ALA A 140 -1.42 4.10 -9.73
C ALA A 140 -2.88 4.13 -9.25
N TYR A 141 -3.40 3.00 -8.77
CA TYR A 141 -4.74 2.89 -8.20
C TYR A 141 -4.93 3.85 -7.01
N LEU A 142 -3.98 3.90 -6.06
CA LEU A 142 -4.06 4.83 -4.94
C LEU A 142 -4.08 6.29 -5.43
N ASP A 143 -3.19 6.61 -6.38
CA ASP A 143 -3.06 7.95 -6.93
C ASP A 143 -4.31 8.40 -7.67
N GLU A 144 -4.98 7.52 -8.41
CA GLU A 144 -6.18 7.85 -9.19
C GLU A 144 -7.46 7.92 -8.33
N ASN A 145 -7.43 7.38 -7.11
CA ASN A 145 -8.60 7.26 -6.25
C ASN A 145 -8.46 8.02 -4.91
N PRO A 146 -7.99 9.28 -4.86
CA PRO A 146 -7.72 9.98 -3.60
C PRO A 146 -8.98 10.21 -2.75
N SER A 147 -10.16 10.17 -3.38
CA SER A 147 -11.43 10.41 -2.69
C SER A 147 -11.78 9.35 -1.65
N MET A 148 -11.29 8.11 -1.79
CA MET A 148 -11.57 7.04 -0.83
C MET A 148 -10.96 7.34 0.55
N PHE A 149 -9.78 7.97 0.59
CA PHE A 149 -9.18 8.43 1.83
C PHE A 149 -9.98 9.58 2.46
N CYS A 150 -10.45 10.52 1.64
CA CYS A 150 -11.26 11.66 2.11
C CYS A 150 -12.60 11.24 2.72
N ARG A 151 -13.15 10.11 2.26
CA ARG A 151 -14.43 9.56 2.75
C ARG A 151 -14.27 8.63 3.96
N GLY A 152 -13.04 8.26 4.32
CA GLY A 152 -12.78 7.23 5.33
C GLY A 152 -13.01 5.82 4.82
N ASP A 153 -13.07 5.62 3.50
CA ASP A 153 -13.20 4.31 2.87
C ASP A 153 -11.85 3.57 2.82
N ALA A 154 -10.74 4.29 2.97
CA ALA A 154 -9.38 3.77 3.12
C ALA A 154 -8.57 4.59 4.13
N THR A 155 -7.57 3.96 4.73
CA THR A 155 -6.61 4.55 5.67
C THR A 155 -5.19 4.22 5.25
N TYR A 156 -4.24 5.04 5.71
CA TYR A 156 -2.81 4.80 5.53
C TYR A 156 -2.02 5.29 6.74
N THR A 157 -0.79 4.80 6.88
CA THR A 157 0.20 5.28 7.83
C THR A 157 1.31 6.06 7.12
N TYR A 158 2.11 6.83 7.87
CA TYR A 158 3.25 7.57 7.29
C TYR A 158 4.24 6.66 6.54
N SER A 159 4.34 5.40 6.95
CA SER A 159 5.17 4.38 6.30
C SER A 159 4.79 4.14 4.84
N LEU A 160 3.56 4.44 4.40
CA LEU A 160 3.19 4.30 2.98
C LEU A 160 4.03 5.22 2.06
N GLU A 161 4.41 6.42 2.54
CA GLU A 161 5.30 7.33 1.81
C GLU A 161 6.77 6.93 1.94
N GLU A 162 7.19 6.49 3.14
CA GLU A 162 8.58 6.15 3.44
C GLU A 162 9.01 4.87 2.71
N GLU A 163 8.09 3.92 2.60
CA GLU A 163 8.29 2.59 1.99
C GLU A 163 7.77 2.53 0.55
N LEU A 164 7.69 3.69 -0.12
CA LEU A 164 7.39 3.81 -1.53
C LEU A 164 8.57 3.25 -2.34
N PRO A 165 8.39 2.25 -3.22
CA PRO A 165 9.51 1.69 -3.98
C PRO A 165 10.22 2.76 -4.83
N GLU A 166 11.55 2.71 -4.90
CA GLU A 166 12.39 3.71 -5.58
C GLU A 166 11.95 3.95 -7.04
N GLU A 167 11.68 2.88 -7.79
CA GLU A 167 11.20 2.99 -9.18
C GLU A 167 9.87 3.75 -9.29
N ILE A 168 8.97 3.57 -8.31
CA ILE A 168 7.71 4.32 -8.26
C ILE A 168 7.97 5.78 -7.89
N GLN A 169 8.88 6.04 -6.96
CA GLN A 169 9.28 7.40 -6.61
C GLN A 169 9.81 8.16 -7.83
N GLU A 170 10.72 7.55 -8.58
CA GLU A 170 11.29 8.13 -9.80
C GLU A 170 10.21 8.43 -10.85
N LYS A 171 9.31 7.48 -11.11
CA LYS A 171 8.18 7.68 -12.04
C LYS A 171 7.25 8.81 -11.60
N MET A 172 6.98 8.93 -10.31
CA MET A 172 6.17 10.02 -9.77
C MET A 172 6.88 11.37 -9.88
N LEU A 173 8.18 11.44 -9.58
CA LEU A 173 8.99 12.66 -9.69
C LEU A 173 9.11 13.16 -11.13
N ALA A 174 9.15 12.25 -12.10
CA ALA A 174 9.21 12.59 -13.52
C ALA A 174 8.01 13.43 -13.99
N ARG A 175 6.83 13.28 -13.37
CA ARG A 175 5.59 14.01 -13.72
C ARG A 175 5.71 15.53 -13.61
N SER A 176 6.62 16.01 -12.76
CA SER A 176 6.86 17.43 -12.49
C SER A 176 8.25 17.89 -12.95
N GLU A 177 8.96 17.05 -13.71
CA GLU A 177 10.37 17.27 -14.07
C GLU A 177 11.26 17.53 -12.85
N GLY A 178 10.96 16.89 -11.71
CA GLY A 178 11.65 17.15 -10.44
C GLY A 178 11.44 18.57 -9.92
N SER A 179 10.25 19.14 -10.12
CA SER A 179 9.85 20.45 -9.60
C SER A 179 8.77 20.28 -8.53
N CYS A 180 8.77 21.14 -7.52
CA CYS A 180 7.71 21.12 -6.52
C CYS A 180 6.38 21.55 -7.17
N GLU A 181 5.37 20.70 -7.11
CA GLU A 181 4.04 20.97 -7.67
C GLU A 181 3.30 22.09 -6.93
N VAL A 182 3.76 22.47 -5.73
CA VAL A 182 3.18 23.59 -4.95
C VAL A 182 3.81 24.92 -5.34
N CYS A 183 5.13 25.07 -5.19
CA CYS A 183 5.81 26.36 -5.41
C CYS A 183 6.49 26.51 -6.77
N GLY A 184 6.58 25.44 -7.56
CA GLY A 184 7.26 25.43 -8.87
C GLY A 184 8.79 25.37 -8.77
N TYR A 185 9.36 25.36 -7.57
CA TYR A 185 10.80 25.32 -7.39
C TYR A 185 11.39 23.99 -7.87
N SER A 186 12.49 24.05 -8.62
CA SER A 186 13.24 22.86 -9.06
C SER A 186 14.71 23.00 -8.68
N TYR A 187 15.20 22.08 -7.84
CA TYR A 187 16.60 22.05 -7.43
C TYR A 187 17.51 21.77 -8.63
N ARG A 188 17.12 20.81 -9.46
CA ARG A 188 17.85 20.45 -10.69
C ARG A 188 18.03 21.64 -11.64
N LYS A 189 16.99 22.47 -11.81
CA LYS A 189 17.07 23.66 -12.69
C LYS A 189 18.02 24.74 -12.12
N VAL A 190 18.16 24.85 -10.80
CA VAL A 190 19.00 25.86 -10.15
C VAL A 190 20.46 25.41 -10.02
N PHE A 191 20.67 24.13 -9.69
CA PHE A 191 21.98 23.61 -9.27
C PHE A 191 22.54 22.51 -10.19
N GLY A 192 21.79 22.09 -11.21
CA GLY A 192 22.16 21.01 -12.12
C GLY A 192 22.07 19.61 -11.48
N ASP A 193 22.68 18.62 -12.14
CA ASP A 193 22.67 17.21 -11.72
C ASP A 193 23.66 16.92 -10.55
N ALA A 194 24.43 17.93 -10.11
CA ALA A 194 25.39 17.81 -9.02
C ALA A 194 24.75 17.83 -7.62
N VAL A 195 23.43 18.01 -7.52
CA VAL A 195 22.68 17.95 -6.25
C VAL A 195 22.46 16.48 -5.86
N ASN A 196 23.53 15.81 -5.48
CA ASN A 196 23.49 14.45 -4.93
C ASN A 196 23.67 14.45 -3.40
N ASP A 197 23.43 15.59 -2.75
CA ASP A 197 23.75 15.74 -1.33
C ASP A 197 22.57 15.41 -0.43
N GLU A 198 22.87 14.64 0.63
CA GLU A 198 21.99 14.20 1.70
C GLU A 198 21.30 15.37 2.44
N TYR A 199 21.78 16.60 2.23
CA TYR A 199 21.37 17.82 2.91
C TYR A 199 20.58 18.83 2.07
N PHE A 200 20.37 18.58 0.77
CA PHE A 200 19.52 19.45 -0.06
C PHE A 200 18.03 19.11 0.07
N PRO A 201 17.10 20.07 0.00
CA PRO A 201 15.69 19.76 0.14
C PRO A 201 15.21 18.85 -0.99
N ARG A 202 15.02 17.57 -0.67
CA ARG A 202 14.47 16.59 -1.59
C ARG A 202 13.03 16.96 -1.91
N ILE A 203 12.70 17.00 -3.20
CA ILE A 203 11.32 16.91 -3.64
C ILE A 203 11.00 15.43 -3.56
N LYS A 204 9.94 15.07 -2.82
CA LYS A 204 9.50 13.69 -2.71
C LYS A 204 8.02 13.59 -3.08
N PRO A 205 7.55 12.46 -3.63
CA PRO A 205 6.13 12.17 -3.68
C PRO A 205 5.58 12.21 -2.25
N SER A 206 4.51 12.96 -2.05
CA SER A 206 3.86 13.15 -0.75
C SER A 206 2.37 13.00 -0.94
N ILE A 207 1.73 12.27 -0.04
CA ILE A 207 0.30 12.10 0.03
C ILE A 207 -0.31 13.42 0.49
N LEU A 208 -1.30 13.88 -0.24
CA LEU A 208 -2.08 15.04 0.14
C LEU A 208 -3.57 14.70 0.06
N GLN A 209 -4.17 14.50 1.23
CA GLN A 209 -5.58 14.17 1.35
C GLN A 209 -6.42 15.46 1.43
N SER A 210 -7.08 15.81 0.33
CA SER A 210 -8.06 16.90 0.33
C SER A 210 -9.18 16.65 -0.70
N PRO A 211 -10.43 16.97 -0.36
CA PRO A 211 -11.52 16.99 -1.33
C PRO A 211 -11.18 17.85 -2.55
N GLY A 212 -11.50 17.35 -3.73
CA GLY A 212 -11.31 18.04 -5.01
C GLY A 212 -9.94 17.79 -5.67
N LEU A 213 -8.95 17.27 -4.95
CA LEU A 213 -7.71 16.82 -5.58
C LEU A 213 -7.99 15.61 -6.45
N LYS A 214 -7.43 15.62 -7.67
CA LYS A 214 -7.59 14.54 -8.65
C LYS A 214 -6.61 13.41 -8.47
N ARG A 215 -5.57 13.63 -7.66
CA ARG A 215 -4.49 12.67 -7.39
C ARG A 215 -4.20 12.60 -5.90
N LEU A 216 -3.57 11.51 -5.44
CA LEU A 216 -3.16 11.34 -4.05
C LEU A 216 -1.73 11.88 -3.83
N PHE A 217 -0.82 11.55 -4.74
CA PHE A 217 0.60 11.85 -4.63
C PHE A 217 0.98 13.11 -5.41
N TYR A 218 1.63 14.05 -4.71
CA TYR A 218 2.18 15.27 -5.28
C TYR A 218 3.65 15.40 -4.94
N ASN A 219 4.45 15.89 -5.89
CA ASN A 219 5.87 16.14 -5.68
C ASN A 219 6.06 17.43 -4.88
N ILE A 220 6.41 17.31 -3.60
CA ILE A 220 6.48 18.42 -2.67
C ILE A 220 7.92 18.56 -2.13
N CYS A 221 8.47 19.78 -2.16
CA CYS A 221 9.78 20.05 -1.55
C CYS A 221 9.65 20.15 -0.03
N LEU A 222 10.73 19.86 0.71
CA LEU A 222 10.71 19.91 2.19
C LEU A 222 10.24 21.26 2.76
N ASN A 223 10.48 22.37 2.07
CA ASN A 223 10.00 23.68 2.51
C ASN A 223 8.47 23.78 2.45
N CYS A 224 7.86 23.29 1.37
CA CYS A 224 6.41 23.23 1.25
C CYS A 224 5.81 22.15 2.15
N TYR A 225 6.49 21.02 2.37
CA TYR A 225 6.01 19.92 3.22
C TYR A 225 5.77 20.35 4.68
N ARG A 226 6.40 21.45 5.15
CA ARG A 226 6.16 22.03 6.48
C ARG A 226 4.86 22.84 6.59
N VAL A 227 4.18 23.09 5.48
CA VAL A 227 2.94 23.86 5.42
C VAL A 227 1.76 22.91 5.62
N PRO A 228 0.70 23.30 6.36
CA PRO A 228 -0.46 22.43 6.56
C PRO A 228 -1.12 21.98 5.26
N ASP A 229 -1.52 20.70 5.19
CA ASP A 229 -2.13 20.06 4.02
C ASP A 229 -3.26 20.87 3.39
N ARG A 230 -4.17 21.42 4.21
CA ARG A 230 -5.27 22.27 3.72
C ARG A 230 -4.79 23.46 2.87
N THR A 231 -3.64 24.03 3.22
CA THR A 231 -3.05 25.17 2.52
C THR A 231 -2.33 24.73 1.26
N LEU A 232 -1.67 23.57 1.30
CA LEU A 232 -1.06 22.95 0.12
C LEU A 232 -2.12 22.58 -0.92
N ALA A 233 -3.20 21.95 -0.49
CA ALA A 233 -4.31 21.55 -1.34
C ALA A 233 -4.99 22.76 -1.99
N ALA A 234 -5.25 23.82 -1.21
CA ALA A 234 -5.80 25.06 -1.76
C ALA A 234 -4.88 25.67 -2.84
N LYS A 235 -3.55 25.60 -2.69
CA LYS A 235 -2.62 26.06 -3.72
C LYS A 235 -2.68 25.20 -4.99
N LEU A 236 -2.77 23.88 -4.85
CA LEU A 236 -2.84 22.96 -5.99
C LEU A 236 -4.17 23.07 -6.74
N LEU A 237 -5.28 23.32 -6.04
CA LEU A 237 -6.60 23.51 -6.65
C LEU A 237 -6.76 24.82 -7.42
N ASN A 238 -5.94 25.82 -7.12
CA ASN A 238 -6.00 27.14 -7.75
C ASN A 238 -4.99 27.30 -8.91
N LYS A 239 -4.32 26.22 -9.32
CA LYS A 239 -3.43 26.17 -10.49
C LYS A 239 -4.19 25.64 -11.71
#